data_AF-A0A8T6VE05-F1
#
_entry.id   AF-A0A8T6VE05-F1
#
_cell.length_a   1.000
_cell.length_b   1.000
_cell.length_c   1.000
_cell.angle_alpha   90.00
_cell.angle_beta   90.00
_cell.angle_gamma   90.00
#
_symmetry.space_group_name_H-M   'P 1'
#
loop_
_entity.id
_entity.type
_entity.pdbx_description
1 polymer ?
#
loop_
_entity_poly.entity_id
_entity_poly.type
_entity_poly.pdbx_seq_one_letter_code
_entity_poly.pdbx_strand_id
1 'polypeptide(L)'
;MTKPVFSADIDSSEFAELIDLELRAPLFQILSIVDSLYSAQTTVQGLHETEIAKYKEIIALLYKCSDYLTSENASKLKGQIQRIENGIFDLATIDISISEDTTVVLVFGKVISSSDSKKYYSAVLGTEDARFYSLIADYKKFISENAQKIKLVEESEINKLINLDNSFKCVNAIKFAGYINKDHMPFSLFYSGGKKQQLSSLSNAILFTNLYFERYRLISQKLADLIIDDIGTAENPDPSMSEKILVLWLWGHDAGHFLSNDNLIDNVKSDDKYLYEVLHELRSDIFSLYLLKYTCEQLLLINNEDVYSVFAAEMLRYIRRGDFVNQPDSVSALMVFKYMIYKRALIIKEGSNKIVFNLTGFGKLIDELMSTCINIFTAGDFLQADELLSILSMQRDFNNLDDKLMLDLTCTDVAVNIKIF
;
A
#
# COMPACT_ATOMS: atom_id res chain seq x y z
N MET A 1 -9.42 -21.88 7.22
CA MET A 1 -9.64 -20.50 6.73
C MET A 1 -9.72 -20.52 5.21
N THR A 2 -10.89 -20.25 4.64
CA THR A 2 -11.02 -19.95 3.21
C THR A 2 -10.47 -18.55 2.96
N LYS A 3 -9.43 -18.40 2.14
CA LYS A 3 -8.95 -17.07 1.73
C LYS A 3 -10.12 -16.34 1.05
N PRO A 4 -10.47 -15.10 1.46
CA PRO A 4 -11.43 -14.31 0.70
C PRO A 4 -10.89 -14.12 -0.71
N VAL A 5 -11.61 -14.62 -1.71
CA VAL A 5 -11.35 -14.37 -3.12
C VAL A 5 -11.98 -13.03 -3.43
N PHE A 6 -11.14 -11.99 -3.52
CA PHE A 6 -11.56 -10.77 -4.17
C PHE A 6 -11.57 -11.04 -5.67
N SER A 7 -12.60 -10.63 -6.39
CA SER A 7 -12.59 -10.55 -7.85
C SER A 7 -12.76 -9.09 -8.23
N ALA A 8 -11.76 -8.51 -8.87
CA ALA A 8 -11.81 -7.14 -9.37
C ALA A 8 -12.31 -7.10 -10.82
N ASP A 9 -13.26 -7.97 -11.19
CA ASP A 9 -13.94 -7.83 -12.47
C ASP A 9 -15.02 -6.76 -12.27
N ILE A 10 -14.69 -5.49 -12.53
CA ILE A 10 -15.71 -4.46 -12.74
C ILE A 10 -16.60 -4.94 -13.89
N ASP A 11 -17.93 -4.78 -13.76
CA ASP A 11 -18.84 -5.13 -14.84
C ASP A 11 -18.34 -4.52 -16.16
N SER A 12 -18.10 -5.39 -17.14
CA SER A 12 -17.48 -5.05 -18.42
C SER A 12 -18.24 -3.96 -19.18
N SER A 13 -19.48 -3.65 -18.78
CA SER A 13 -20.29 -2.54 -19.27
C SER A 13 -19.74 -1.17 -18.90
N GLU A 14 -19.31 -0.91 -17.65
CA GLU A 14 -18.78 0.42 -17.27
C GLU A 14 -17.44 0.69 -17.97
N PHE A 15 -16.60 -0.33 -18.11
CA PHE A 15 -15.37 -0.21 -18.89
C PHE A 15 -15.62 -0.11 -20.40
N ALA A 16 -16.71 -0.71 -20.91
CA ALA A 16 -17.12 -0.56 -22.31
C ALA A 16 -17.55 0.86 -22.64
N GLU A 17 -18.09 1.59 -21.66
CA GLU A 17 -18.49 2.99 -21.82
C GLU A 17 -17.29 3.94 -21.80
N LEU A 18 -16.20 3.56 -21.10
CA LEU A 18 -15.00 4.39 -20.93
C LEU A 18 -14.00 4.30 -22.09
N ILE A 19 -13.97 3.19 -22.83
CA ILE A 19 -12.98 2.94 -23.89
C ILE A 19 -13.65 2.34 -25.12
N ASP A 20 -13.31 2.88 -26.30
CA ASP A 20 -13.68 2.29 -27.58
C ASP A 20 -13.27 0.80 -27.65
N LEU A 21 -14.17 -0.01 -28.22
CA LEU A 21 -13.98 -1.44 -28.44
C LEU A 21 -12.64 -1.75 -29.13
N GLU A 22 -12.23 -0.89 -30.06
CA GLU A 22 -11.03 -1.04 -30.86
C GLU A 22 -9.74 -0.91 -30.03
N LEU A 23 -9.72 0.00 -29.03
CA LEU A 23 -8.61 0.16 -28.09
C LEU A 23 -8.66 -0.89 -26.97
N ARG A 24 -9.85 -1.32 -26.56
CA ARG A 24 -10.04 -2.33 -25.51
C ARG A 24 -9.53 -3.72 -25.89
N ALA A 25 -9.79 -4.14 -27.13
CA ALA A 25 -9.42 -5.47 -27.60
C ALA A 25 -7.92 -5.81 -27.47
N PRO A 26 -6.96 -4.98 -27.94
CA PRO A 26 -5.54 -5.26 -27.76
C PRO A 26 -5.12 -5.28 -26.28
N LEU A 27 -5.71 -4.44 -25.42
CA LEU A 27 -5.39 -4.42 -23.98
C LEU A 27 -5.80 -5.72 -23.28
N PHE A 28 -6.98 -6.26 -23.55
CA PHE A 28 -7.40 -7.55 -23.02
C PHE A 28 -6.60 -8.74 -23.59
N GLN A 29 -6.13 -8.63 -24.82
CA GLN A 29 -5.19 -9.62 -25.38
C GLN A 29 -3.85 -9.60 -24.63
N ILE A 30 -3.33 -8.42 -24.27
CA ILE A 30 -2.12 -8.30 -23.44
C ILE A 30 -2.30 -9.01 -22.10
N LEU A 31 -3.43 -8.80 -21.41
CA LEU A 31 -3.74 -9.50 -20.15
C LEU A 31 -3.75 -11.03 -20.33
N SER A 32 -4.35 -11.51 -21.42
CA SER A 32 -4.41 -12.95 -21.75
C SER A 32 -3.01 -13.55 -22.01
N ILE A 33 -2.11 -12.77 -22.63
CA ILE A 33 -0.71 -13.16 -22.82
C ILE A 33 0.01 -13.26 -21.47
N VAL A 34 -0.23 -12.31 -20.55
CA VAL A 34 0.36 -12.33 -19.21
C VAL A 34 -0.11 -13.54 -18.39
N ASP A 35 -1.40 -13.90 -18.46
CA ASP A 35 -1.92 -15.14 -17.86
C ASP A 35 -1.24 -16.39 -18.43
N SER A 36 -1.00 -16.41 -19.73
CA SER A 36 -0.30 -17.51 -20.42
C SER A 36 1.15 -17.60 -19.96
N LEU A 37 1.84 -16.47 -19.82
CA LEU A 37 3.20 -16.39 -19.31
C LEU A 37 3.32 -16.89 -17.87
N TYR A 38 2.42 -16.45 -16.98
CA TYR A 38 2.37 -16.96 -15.60
C TYR A 38 2.10 -18.46 -15.55
N SER A 39 1.18 -18.96 -16.39
CA SER A 39 0.89 -20.39 -16.48
C SER A 39 2.11 -21.19 -16.97
N ALA A 40 2.83 -20.69 -17.96
CA ALA A 40 4.07 -21.31 -18.43
C ALA A 40 5.19 -21.30 -17.35
N GLN A 41 5.28 -20.24 -16.55
CA GLN A 41 6.23 -20.15 -15.43
C GLN A 41 6.00 -21.22 -14.36
N THR A 42 4.74 -21.57 -14.12
CA THR A 42 4.37 -22.58 -13.12
C THR A 42 4.49 -24.02 -13.62
N THR A 43 4.61 -24.25 -14.93
CA THR A 43 4.68 -25.59 -15.54
C THR A 43 6.06 -26.00 -16.09
N VAL A 44 7.13 -25.24 -15.80
CA VAL A 44 8.54 -25.55 -16.18
C VAL A 44 8.75 -25.86 -17.68
N GLN A 45 8.01 -25.19 -18.56
CA GLN A 45 8.26 -25.26 -20.02
C GLN A 45 9.37 -24.27 -20.43
N GLY A 46 9.99 -24.47 -21.60
CA GLY A 46 11.09 -23.65 -22.13
C GLY A 46 10.78 -22.14 -22.14
N LEU A 47 11.05 -21.50 -21.01
CA LEU A 47 10.50 -20.19 -20.66
C LEU A 47 11.11 -19.07 -21.48
N HIS A 48 12.41 -19.11 -21.75
CA HIS A 48 13.11 -17.94 -22.25
C HIS A 48 12.71 -17.54 -23.68
N GLU A 49 12.69 -18.49 -24.63
CA GLU A 49 12.28 -18.19 -26.01
C GLU A 49 10.79 -17.82 -26.09
N THR A 50 9.96 -18.53 -25.34
CA THR A 50 8.52 -18.26 -25.23
C THR A 50 8.26 -16.87 -24.65
N GLU A 51 9.01 -16.49 -23.61
CA GLU A 51 8.94 -15.21 -22.93
C GLU A 51 9.30 -14.04 -23.88
N ILE A 52 10.39 -14.17 -24.62
CA ILE A 52 10.80 -13.16 -25.62
C ILE A 52 9.72 -13.01 -26.71
N ALA A 53 9.20 -14.13 -27.23
CA ALA A 53 8.18 -14.11 -28.27
C ALA A 53 6.89 -13.43 -27.80
N LYS A 54 6.41 -13.78 -26.60
CA LYS A 54 5.22 -13.19 -25.99
C LYS A 54 5.41 -11.73 -25.59
N TYR A 55 6.60 -11.35 -25.15
CA TYR A 55 6.89 -9.94 -24.86
C TYR A 55 6.83 -9.10 -26.14
N LYS A 56 7.39 -9.58 -27.27
CA LYS A 56 7.26 -8.91 -28.57
C LYS A 56 5.80 -8.77 -29.02
N GLU A 57 4.97 -9.78 -28.75
CA GLU A 57 3.52 -9.74 -29.01
C GLU A 57 2.84 -8.62 -28.19
N ILE A 58 3.18 -8.48 -26.90
CA ILE A 58 2.70 -7.37 -26.06
C ILE A 58 3.10 -6.02 -26.66
N ILE A 59 4.36 -5.84 -27.05
CA ILE A 59 4.85 -4.59 -27.66
C ILE A 59 4.10 -4.28 -28.96
N ALA A 60 3.86 -5.27 -29.83
CA ALA A 60 3.10 -5.08 -31.06
C ALA A 60 1.65 -4.66 -30.79
N LEU A 61 1.00 -5.24 -29.77
CA LEU A 61 -0.35 -4.84 -29.35
C LEU A 61 -0.39 -3.42 -28.78
N LEU A 62 0.65 -2.98 -28.07
CA LEU A 62 0.78 -1.60 -27.60
C LEU A 62 0.94 -0.62 -28.77
N TYR A 63 1.74 -0.94 -29.78
CA TYR A 63 1.81 -0.12 -30.99
C TYR A 63 0.46 -0.05 -31.71
N LYS A 64 -0.29 -1.16 -31.77
CA LYS A 64 -1.66 -1.16 -32.31
C LYS A 64 -2.60 -0.25 -31.51
N CYS A 65 -2.45 -0.16 -30.19
CA CYS A 65 -3.22 0.78 -29.37
C CYS A 65 -3.01 2.23 -29.83
N SER A 66 -1.80 2.59 -30.29
CA SER A 66 -1.49 3.94 -30.76
C SER A 66 -2.20 4.36 -32.04
N ASP A 67 -2.69 3.39 -32.83
CA ASP A 67 -3.43 3.67 -34.07
C ASP A 67 -4.85 4.21 -33.81
N TYR A 68 -5.35 4.04 -32.59
CA TYR A 68 -6.68 4.47 -32.15
C TYR A 68 -6.65 5.79 -31.35
N LEU A 69 -5.49 6.44 -31.26
CA LEU A 69 -5.30 7.67 -30.51
C LEU A 69 -5.13 8.88 -31.45
N THR A 70 -5.33 10.08 -30.90
CA THR A 70 -4.93 11.32 -31.58
C THR A 70 -3.43 11.31 -31.85
N SER A 71 -2.96 12.03 -32.88
CA SER A 71 -1.53 12.08 -33.23
C SER A 71 -0.62 12.44 -32.05
N GLU A 72 -1.07 13.35 -31.18
CA GLU A 72 -0.33 13.73 -29.98
C GLU A 72 -0.25 12.58 -28.96
N ASN A 73 -1.38 11.98 -28.61
CA ASN A 73 -1.43 10.88 -27.62
C ASN A 73 -0.76 9.62 -28.15
N ALA A 74 -0.87 9.33 -29.45
CA ALA A 74 -0.14 8.28 -30.13
C ALA A 74 1.38 8.50 -30.04
N SER A 75 1.86 9.73 -30.23
CA SER A 75 3.29 10.06 -30.09
C SER A 75 3.77 9.89 -28.65
N LYS A 76 2.98 10.30 -27.65
CA LYS A 76 3.29 10.08 -26.23
C LYS A 76 3.40 8.59 -25.93
N LEU A 77 2.41 7.78 -26.34
CA LEU A 77 2.40 6.33 -26.14
C LEU A 77 3.60 5.65 -26.82
N LYS A 78 3.88 5.96 -28.08
CA LYS A 78 5.05 5.42 -28.81
C LYS A 78 6.37 5.71 -28.09
N GLY A 79 6.51 6.90 -27.52
CA GLY A 79 7.67 7.24 -26.70
C GLY A 79 7.80 6.38 -25.44
N GLN A 80 6.70 5.95 -24.82
CA GLN A 80 6.72 5.00 -23.70
C GLN A 80 7.09 3.60 -24.16
N ILE A 81 6.51 3.13 -25.28
CA ILE A 81 6.76 1.80 -25.85
C ILE A 81 8.24 1.65 -26.21
N GLN A 82 8.85 2.66 -26.83
CA GLN A 82 10.28 2.65 -27.18
C GLN A 82 11.21 2.46 -25.96
N ARG A 83 10.80 2.93 -24.77
CA ARG A 83 11.58 2.72 -23.54
C ARG A 83 11.53 1.27 -23.07
N ILE A 84 10.47 0.53 -23.41
CA ILE A 84 10.25 -0.83 -22.92
C ILE A 84 10.45 -1.92 -23.98
N GLU A 85 10.53 -1.59 -25.27
CA GLU A 85 10.55 -2.59 -26.34
C GLU A 85 11.81 -3.48 -26.34
N ASN A 86 12.91 -3.01 -25.74
CA ASN A 86 14.21 -3.68 -25.77
C ASN A 86 14.52 -4.56 -24.55
N GLY A 87 13.62 -4.66 -23.56
CA GLY A 87 13.90 -5.40 -22.33
C GLY A 87 12.67 -5.93 -21.63
N ILE A 88 12.83 -6.99 -20.84
CA ILE A 88 11.79 -7.49 -19.92
C ILE A 88 12.00 -6.81 -18.57
N PHE A 89 10.95 -6.21 -18.03
CA PHE A 89 11.00 -5.42 -16.80
C PHE A 89 10.46 -6.20 -15.61
N ASP A 90 10.92 -5.81 -14.41
CA ASP A 90 10.27 -6.22 -13.16
C ASP A 90 8.84 -5.66 -13.11
N LEU A 91 8.64 -4.37 -13.35
CA LEU A 91 7.33 -3.82 -13.61
C LEU A 91 7.48 -2.59 -14.53
N ALA A 92 6.60 -2.50 -15.52
CA ALA A 92 6.46 -1.37 -16.42
C ALA A 92 5.04 -0.80 -16.31
N THR A 93 4.93 0.51 -16.39
CA THR A 93 3.66 1.23 -16.40
C THR A 93 3.54 1.98 -17.72
N ILE A 94 2.42 1.78 -18.40
CA ILE A 94 2.10 2.40 -19.68
C ILE A 94 0.82 3.20 -19.50
N ASP A 95 0.95 4.51 -19.72
CA ASP A 95 -0.16 5.46 -19.67
C ASP A 95 -0.69 5.70 -21.09
N ILE A 96 -1.97 5.43 -21.30
CA ILE A 96 -2.67 5.53 -22.58
C ILE A 96 -3.73 6.62 -22.44
N SER A 97 -3.36 7.86 -22.75
CA SER A 97 -4.28 9.00 -22.72
C SER A 97 -5.26 8.93 -23.89
N ILE A 98 -6.53 8.69 -23.59
CA ILE A 98 -7.62 8.62 -24.58
C ILE A 98 -8.15 10.03 -24.86
N SER A 99 -8.33 10.82 -23.81
CA SER A 99 -8.82 12.20 -23.84
C SER A 99 -8.03 13.08 -22.85
N GLU A 100 -8.42 14.34 -22.68
CA GLU A 100 -7.83 15.23 -21.66
C GLU A 100 -8.08 14.72 -20.23
N ASP A 101 -9.23 14.07 -20.00
CA ASP A 101 -9.68 13.64 -18.66
C ASP A 101 -9.58 12.12 -18.44
N THR A 102 -9.18 11.34 -19.45
CA THR A 102 -9.21 9.88 -19.37
C THR A 102 -7.88 9.29 -19.80
N THR A 103 -7.17 8.72 -18.82
CA THR A 103 -5.95 7.93 -19.03
C THR A 103 -6.19 6.50 -18.58
N VAL A 104 -5.90 5.55 -19.47
CA VAL A 104 -5.88 4.13 -19.16
C VAL A 104 -4.47 3.74 -18.76
N VAL A 105 -4.36 2.99 -17.67
CA VAL A 105 -3.09 2.59 -17.09
C VAL A 105 -2.96 1.08 -17.23
N LEU A 106 -1.94 0.64 -17.94
CA LEU A 106 -1.52 -0.76 -17.98
C LEU A 106 -0.22 -0.91 -17.18
N VAL A 107 -0.28 -1.75 -16.16
CA VAL A 107 0.87 -2.13 -15.34
C VAL A 107 1.17 -3.58 -15.64
N PHE A 108 2.38 -3.93 -16.03
CA PHE A 108 2.72 -5.33 -16.30
C PHE A 108 4.21 -5.62 -16.12
N GLY A 109 4.53 -6.88 -15.85
CA GLY A 109 5.90 -7.34 -15.62
C GLY A 109 5.92 -8.53 -14.69
N LYS A 110 7.02 -8.72 -13.95
CA LYS A 110 7.17 -9.74 -12.92
C LYS A 110 7.17 -9.17 -11.50
N VAL A 111 6.20 -9.57 -10.69
CA VAL A 111 6.07 -9.20 -9.27
C VAL A 111 6.66 -10.30 -8.40
N ILE A 112 7.33 -9.94 -7.30
CA ILE A 112 7.85 -10.89 -6.32
C ILE A 112 6.67 -11.53 -5.55
N SER A 113 6.64 -12.85 -5.48
CA SER A 113 5.70 -13.57 -4.63
C SER A 113 6.13 -13.50 -3.17
N SER A 114 5.17 -13.19 -2.30
CA SER A 114 5.33 -13.30 -0.84
C SER A 114 5.45 -14.76 -0.35
N SER A 115 5.16 -15.75 -1.19
CA SER A 115 5.13 -17.16 -0.78
C SER A 115 6.45 -17.91 -0.99
N ASP A 116 7.18 -17.58 -2.06
CA ASP A 116 8.42 -18.29 -2.43
C ASP A 116 9.54 -17.36 -2.88
N SER A 117 9.36 -16.04 -2.76
CA SER A 117 10.30 -15.00 -3.17
C SER A 117 10.69 -15.03 -4.66
N LYS A 118 9.97 -15.79 -5.51
CA LYS A 118 10.18 -15.81 -6.96
C LYS A 118 9.39 -14.70 -7.64
N LYS A 119 9.83 -14.35 -8.85
CA LYS A 119 9.20 -13.30 -9.67
C LYS A 119 8.25 -13.91 -10.70
N TYR A 120 6.97 -13.53 -10.65
CA TYR A 120 5.91 -14.05 -11.50
C TYR A 120 5.24 -12.98 -12.34
N TYR A 121 4.93 -13.33 -13.59
CA TYR A 121 4.22 -12.45 -14.50
C TYR A 121 2.87 -12.03 -13.93
N SER A 122 2.61 -10.74 -14.02
CA SER A 122 1.46 -10.05 -13.44
C SER A 122 1.10 -8.86 -14.30
N ALA A 123 -0.19 -8.55 -14.39
CA ALA A 123 -0.64 -7.31 -15.00
C ALA A 123 -1.92 -6.79 -14.37
N VAL A 124 -2.09 -5.48 -14.41
CA VAL A 124 -3.31 -4.77 -14.05
C VAL A 124 -3.65 -3.78 -15.14
N LEU A 125 -4.92 -3.76 -15.54
CA LEU A 125 -5.50 -2.73 -16.38
C LEU A 125 -6.45 -1.91 -15.52
N GLY A 126 -6.37 -0.59 -15.62
CA GLY A 126 -7.24 0.33 -14.90
C GLY A 126 -7.32 1.69 -15.57
N THR A 127 -8.04 2.61 -14.95
CA THR A 127 -8.08 4.03 -15.34
C THR A 127 -7.48 4.88 -14.23
N GLU A 128 -6.80 5.94 -14.61
CA GLU A 128 -6.26 6.91 -13.67
C GLU A 128 -7.36 7.54 -12.81
N ASP A 129 -7.13 7.63 -11.50
CA ASP A 129 -8.03 8.28 -10.55
C ASP A 129 -7.49 9.68 -10.21
N ALA A 130 -7.78 10.64 -11.08
CA ALA A 130 -7.27 12.00 -10.99
C ALA A 130 -7.79 12.79 -9.78
N ARG A 131 -8.84 12.30 -9.09
CA ARG A 131 -9.45 12.94 -7.91
C ARG A 131 -8.44 13.21 -6.80
N PHE A 132 -7.41 12.38 -6.70
CA PHE A 132 -6.42 12.44 -5.61
C PHE A 132 -5.13 13.18 -5.97
N TYR A 133 -4.94 13.58 -7.24
CA TYR A 133 -3.69 14.21 -7.66
C TYR A 133 -3.50 15.60 -7.10
N SER A 134 -4.54 16.44 -7.16
CA SER A 134 -4.50 17.74 -6.50
C SER A 134 -4.36 17.59 -4.99
N LEU A 135 -5.07 16.63 -4.37
CA LEU A 135 -4.96 16.36 -2.94
C LEU A 135 -3.53 16.03 -2.50
N ILE A 136 -2.86 15.11 -3.20
CA ILE A 136 -1.48 14.74 -2.89
C ILE A 136 -0.52 15.91 -3.15
N ALA A 137 -0.73 16.67 -4.22
CA ALA A 137 0.07 17.85 -4.53
C ALA A 137 -0.06 18.94 -3.46
N ASP A 138 -1.30 19.23 -3.02
CA ASP A 138 -1.59 20.19 -1.97
C ASP A 138 -1.05 19.72 -0.62
N TYR A 139 -1.14 18.41 -0.32
CA TYR A 139 -0.54 17.81 0.87
C TYR A 139 0.98 17.98 0.90
N LYS A 140 1.66 17.60 -0.19
CA LYS A 140 3.11 17.78 -0.35
C LYS A 140 3.52 19.25 -0.19
N LYS A 141 2.81 20.15 -0.86
CA LYS A 141 3.06 21.59 -0.80
C LYS A 141 2.90 22.10 0.63
N PHE A 142 1.80 21.74 1.29
CA PHE A 142 1.52 22.16 2.66
C PHE A 142 2.62 21.69 3.63
N ILE A 143 3.05 20.42 3.53
CA ILE A 143 4.13 19.88 4.37
C ILE A 143 5.41 20.68 4.14
N SER A 144 5.77 20.98 2.88
CA SER A 144 6.98 21.76 2.56
C SER A 144 6.91 23.17 3.15
N GLU A 145 5.80 23.88 2.94
CA GLU A 145 5.61 25.25 3.46
C GLU A 145 5.56 25.32 5.00
N ASN A 146 5.26 24.19 5.66
CA ASN A 146 5.12 24.09 7.10
C ASN A 146 6.18 23.18 7.75
N ALA A 147 7.26 22.83 7.05
CA ALA A 147 8.27 21.87 7.54
C ALA A 147 8.82 22.25 8.93
N GLN A 148 9.04 23.54 9.18
CA GLN A 148 9.42 24.11 10.48
C GLN A 148 8.49 23.76 11.67
N LYS A 149 7.22 23.40 11.41
CA LYS A 149 6.26 22.98 12.44
C LYS A 149 6.37 21.49 12.78
N ILE A 150 7.04 20.71 11.94
CA ILE A 150 7.22 19.26 12.03
C ILE A 150 8.51 18.98 12.80
N LYS A 151 8.46 19.13 14.13
CA LYS A 151 9.66 19.28 14.98
C LYS A 151 10.60 18.08 15.08
N LEU A 152 10.09 16.86 14.87
CA LEU A 152 10.88 15.63 15.03
C LEU A 152 11.71 15.28 13.79
N VAL A 153 11.48 15.94 12.65
CA VAL A 153 12.18 15.64 11.40
C VAL A 153 12.83 16.91 10.88
N GLU A 154 14.12 16.81 10.51
CA GLU A 154 14.85 17.91 9.93
C GLU A 154 14.18 18.40 8.63
N GLU A 155 14.12 19.72 8.45
CA GLU A 155 13.49 20.34 7.28
C GLU A 155 14.12 19.86 5.96
N SER A 156 15.43 19.64 5.95
CA SER A 156 16.15 19.10 4.79
C SER A 156 15.68 17.71 4.40
N GLU A 157 15.38 16.85 5.38
CA GLU A 157 14.85 15.51 5.14
C GLU A 157 13.40 15.56 4.63
N ILE A 158 12.55 16.43 5.20
CA ILE A 158 11.18 16.64 4.71
C ILE A 158 11.19 17.09 3.25
N ASN A 159 12.01 18.09 2.92
CA ASN A 159 12.12 18.59 1.56
C ASN A 159 12.67 17.53 0.59
N LYS A 160 13.63 16.70 1.03
CA LYS A 160 14.11 15.55 0.25
C LYS A 160 12.99 14.56 -0.03
N LEU A 161 12.18 14.19 0.98
CA LEU A 161 11.07 13.25 0.84
C LEU A 161 9.99 13.73 -0.12
N ILE A 162 9.62 15.02 -0.04
CA ILE A 162 8.60 15.61 -0.91
C ILE A 162 9.07 15.65 -2.37
N ASN A 163 10.37 15.89 -2.56
CA ASN A 163 11.02 15.94 -3.86
C ASN A 163 11.52 14.57 -4.35
N LEU A 164 11.29 13.49 -3.60
CA LEU A 164 11.51 12.15 -4.14
C LEU A 164 10.67 12.04 -5.40
N ASP A 165 11.33 11.67 -6.50
CA ASP A 165 10.71 11.31 -7.77
C ASP A 165 10.01 9.95 -7.63
N ASN A 166 9.11 9.90 -6.65
CA ASN A 166 8.27 8.76 -6.36
C ASN A 166 6.96 8.97 -7.10
N SER A 167 6.81 8.32 -8.25
CA SER A 167 5.53 8.33 -8.95
C SER A 167 4.53 7.54 -8.10
N PHE A 168 3.65 8.26 -7.40
CA PHE A 168 2.51 7.69 -6.68
C PHE A 168 1.29 7.88 -7.56
N LYS A 169 0.80 6.78 -8.15
CA LYS A 169 -0.30 6.79 -9.11
C LYS A 169 -1.54 6.15 -8.49
N CYS A 170 -2.67 6.85 -8.57
CA CYS A 170 -3.97 6.33 -8.14
C CYS A 170 -4.69 5.77 -9.37
N VAL A 171 -5.16 4.52 -9.29
CA VAL A 171 -5.76 3.79 -10.40
C VAL A 171 -7.03 3.10 -9.93
N ASN A 172 -8.13 3.28 -10.64
CA ASN A 172 -9.29 2.41 -10.53
C ASN A 172 -9.01 1.14 -11.33
N ALA A 173 -8.74 0.04 -10.65
CA ALA A 173 -8.38 -1.23 -11.28
C ALA A 173 -9.63 -1.91 -11.88
N ILE A 174 -9.53 -2.30 -13.14
CA ILE A 174 -10.62 -2.92 -13.91
C ILE A 174 -10.41 -4.41 -14.11
N LYS A 175 -9.15 -4.84 -14.28
CA LYS A 175 -8.83 -6.25 -14.49
C LYS A 175 -7.42 -6.59 -14.09
N PHE A 176 -7.24 -7.77 -13.49
CA PHE A 176 -5.95 -8.34 -13.12
C PHE A 176 -5.65 -9.56 -13.99
N ALA A 177 -4.36 -9.84 -14.19
CA ALA A 177 -3.87 -11.06 -14.85
C ALA A 177 -2.60 -11.57 -14.19
N GLY A 178 -2.33 -12.86 -14.37
CA GLY A 178 -1.16 -13.55 -13.84
C GLY A 178 -1.25 -13.80 -12.33
N TYR A 179 -0.09 -13.72 -11.66
CA TYR A 179 0.06 -14.06 -10.24
C TYR A 179 -0.89 -13.26 -9.33
N ILE A 180 -0.94 -11.94 -9.51
CA ILE A 180 -1.78 -11.04 -8.69
C ILE A 180 -3.29 -11.25 -8.87
N ASN A 181 -3.72 -11.93 -9.94
CA ASN A 181 -5.12 -12.30 -10.11
C ASN A 181 -5.47 -13.62 -9.39
N LYS A 182 -4.53 -14.56 -9.33
CA LYS A 182 -4.77 -15.93 -8.85
C LYS A 182 -4.53 -16.13 -7.37
N ASP A 183 -3.47 -15.53 -6.82
CA ASP A 183 -3.02 -15.83 -5.45
C ASP A 183 -3.36 -14.72 -4.45
N HIS A 184 -3.13 -13.45 -4.83
CA HIS A 184 -3.36 -12.30 -3.97
C HIS A 184 -3.59 -11.04 -4.80
N MET A 185 -4.80 -10.47 -4.75
CA MET A 185 -5.06 -9.13 -5.29
C MET A 185 -4.56 -8.08 -4.29
N PRO A 186 -3.44 -7.41 -4.56
CA PRO A 186 -2.97 -6.35 -3.70
C PRO A 186 -3.82 -5.09 -3.92
N PHE A 187 -3.92 -4.22 -2.93
CA PHE A 187 -4.49 -2.88 -3.13
C PHE A 187 -3.42 -1.87 -3.58
N SER A 188 -2.14 -2.23 -3.53
CA SER A 188 -1.04 -1.40 -4.02
C SER A 188 0.14 -2.22 -4.56
N LEU A 189 0.95 -1.62 -5.43
CA LEU A 189 2.19 -2.20 -5.93
C LEU A 189 3.33 -1.20 -5.77
N PHE A 190 4.43 -1.63 -5.16
CA PHE A 190 5.67 -0.88 -5.02
C PHE A 190 6.74 -1.46 -5.96
N TYR A 191 7.42 -0.63 -6.75
CA TYR A 191 8.36 -1.10 -7.77
C TYR A 191 9.42 -0.08 -8.17
N SER A 192 10.56 -0.58 -8.67
CA SER A 192 11.74 0.26 -8.95
C SER A 192 11.80 0.87 -10.35
N GLY A 193 10.74 0.70 -11.15
CA GLY A 193 10.68 1.22 -12.52
C GLY A 193 11.85 0.76 -13.42
N GLY A 194 12.47 -0.39 -13.13
CA GLY A 194 13.60 -0.93 -13.90
C GLY A 194 14.99 -0.52 -13.41
N LYS A 195 15.12 0.24 -12.30
CA LYS A 195 16.41 0.45 -11.63
C LYS A 195 16.77 -0.81 -10.83
N LYS A 196 17.92 -1.43 -11.14
CA LYS A 196 18.40 -2.62 -10.43
C LYS A 196 18.97 -2.22 -9.06
N GLN A 197 18.54 -2.94 -8.03
CA GLN A 197 19.15 -3.07 -6.69
C GLN A 197 18.96 -1.88 -5.73
N GLN A 198 17.92 -2.00 -4.88
CA GLN A 198 17.86 -1.71 -3.43
C GLN A 198 16.37 -1.50 -3.02
N LEU A 199 15.99 -1.74 -1.76
CA LEU A 199 14.66 -1.33 -1.25
C LEU A 199 14.46 0.19 -1.42
N SER A 200 15.54 0.96 -1.28
CA SER A 200 15.62 2.40 -1.61
C SER A 200 15.41 2.72 -3.11
N SER A 201 15.33 1.71 -3.97
CA SER A 201 15.04 1.88 -5.41
C SER A 201 13.57 1.69 -5.75
N LEU A 202 12.72 1.22 -4.82
CA LEU A 202 11.26 1.12 -4.98
C LEU A 202 10.60 2.50 -4.93
N SER A 203 10.96 3.38 -5.86
CA SER A 203 10.46 4.76 -5.87
C SER A 203 9.02 4.86 -6.37
N ASN A 204 8.44 3.84 -7.00
CA ASN A 204 7.12 3.99 -7.62
C ASN A 204 6.07 3.18 -6.87
N ALA A 205 4.92 3.79 -6.65
CA ALA A 205 3.78 3.18 -6.00
C ALA A 205 2.54 3.35 -6.88
N ILE A 206 1.81 2.26 -7.10
CA ILE A 206 0.48 2.31 -7.69
C ILE A 206 -0.51 1.91 -6.61
N LEU A 207 -1.49 2.76 -6.34
CA LEU A 207 -2.61 2.50 -5.46
C LEU A 207 -3.85 2.16 -6.30
N PHE A 208 -4.42 0.98 -6.08
CA PHE A 208 -5.70 0.60 -6.66
C PHE A 208 -6.83 1.13 -5.78
N THR A 209 -7.29 2.35 -6.06
CA THR A 209 -8.19 3.12 -5.17
C THR A 209 -9.51 2.42 -4.92
N ASN A 210 -10.18 1.95 -5.97
CA ASN A 210 -11.42 1.17 -5.85
C ASN A 210 -11.26 -0.09 -4.97
N LEU A 211 -10.16 -0.84 -5.14
CA LEU A 211 -9.90 -2.01 -4.30
C LEU A 211 -9.57 -1.64 -2.86
N TYR A 212 -8.80 -0.58 -2.66
CA TYR A 212 -8.40 -0.17 -1.33
C TYR A 212 -9.60 0.31 -0.51
N PHE A 213 -10.41 1.18 -1.09
CA PHE A 213 -11.59 1.75 -0.42
C PHE A 213 -12.65 0.70 -0.16
N GLU A 214 -12.86 -0.23 -1.10
CA GLU A 214 -13.80 -1.32 -0.90
C GLU A 214 -13.31 -2.31 0.16
N ARG A 215 -11.99 -2.60 0.19
CA ARG A 215 -11.38 -3.38 1.27
C ARG A 215 -11.57 -2.69 2.62
N TYR A 216 -11.32 -1.38 2.70
CA TYR A 216 -11.54 -0.62 3.92
C TYR A 216 -13.00 -0.71 4.39
N ARG A 217 -13.96 -0.39 3.51
CA ARG A 217 -15.39 -0.38 3.82
C ARG A 217 -15.91 -1.76 4.24
N LEU A 218 -15.52 -2.81 3.53
CA LEU A 218 -16.06 -4.16 3.75
C LEU A 218 -15.36 -4.94 4.87
N ILE A 219 -14.13 -4.57 5.19
CA ILE A 219 -13.33 -5.27 6.20
C ILE A 219 -13.00 -4.36 7.36
N SER A 220 -12.23 -3.30 7.14
CA SER A 220 -11.66 -2.49 8.22
C SER A 220 -12.75 -1.79 9.02
N GLN A 221 -13.68 -1.13 8.32
CA GLN A 221 -14.79 -0.44 8.95
C GLN A 221 -15.74 -1.43 9.67
N LYS A 222 -16.10 -2.55 9.04
CA LYS A 222 -16.94 -3.57 9.70
C LYS A 222 -16.28 -4.18 10.93
N LEU A 223 -14.96 -4.37 10.89
CA LEU A 223 -14.19 -4.88 12.02
C LEU A 223 -14.17 -3.84 13.14
N ALA A 224 -13.95 -2.57 12.80
CA ALA A 224 -14.06 -1.46 13.75
C ALA A 224 -15.45 -1.41 14.41
N ASP A 225 -16.53 -1.43 13.63
CA ASP A 225 -17.92 -1.42 14.15
C ASP A 225 -18.20 -2.62 15.09
N LEU A 226 -17.55 -3.76 14.84
CA LEU A 226 -17.71 -4.96 15.65
C LEU A 226 -16.93 -4.91 16.97
N ILE A 227 -15.77 -4.26 17.03
CA ILE A 227 -14.84 -4.39 18.16
C ILE A 227 -14.71 -3.08 18.95
N ILE A 228 -14.80 -1.94 18.28
CA ILE A 228 -14.71 -0.62 18.89
C ILE A 228 -16.08 -0.27 19.46
N ASP A 229 -16.12 -0.05 20.76
CA ASP A 229 -17.34 0.36 21.47
C ASP A 229 -17.40 1.87 21.69
N ASP A 230 -16.25 2.51 21.78
CA ASP A 230 -16.13 3.96 21.88
C ASP A 230 -14.79 4.41 21.29
N ILE A 231 -14.84 5.41 20.42
CA ILE A 231 -13.67 6.01 19.78
C ILE A 231 -13.37 7.43 20.33
N GLY A 232 -13.99 7.79 21.45
CA GLY A 232 -13.87 9.10 22.06
C GLY A 232 -14.70 10.14 21.31
N THR A 233 -14.06 11.26 20.95
CA THR A 233 -14.74 12.38 20.28
C THR A 233 -14.70 12.30 18.75
N ALA A 234 -14.12 11.25 18.17
CA ALA A 234 -14.09 11.12 16.72
C ALA A 234 -15.51 10.96 16.17
N GLU A 235 -15.79 11.64 15.08
CA GLU A 235 -16.95 11.33 14.27
C GLU A 235 -16.50 10.31 13.22
N ASN A 236 -17.33 9.31 12.92
CA ASN A 236 -17.02 8.40 11.82
C ASN A 236 -16.99 9.24 10.53
N PRO A 237 -15.83 9.40 9.87
CA PRO A 237 -15.74 10.25 8.70
C PRO A 237 -16.63 9.68 7.60
N ASP A 238 -17.22 10.56 6.79
CA ASP A 238 -17.95 10.08 5.62
C ASP A 238 -17.01 9.28 4.69
N PRO A 239 -17.58 8.45 3.78
CA PRO A 239 -16.76 7.61 2.91
C PRO A 239 -15.73 8.40 2.10
N SER A 240 -16.10 9.57 1.56
CA SER A 240 -15.18 10.39 0.77
C SER A 240 -14.01 10.91 1.59
N MET A 241 -14.25 11.29 2.85
CA MET A 241 -13.20 11.72 3.75
C MET A 241 -12.29 10.55 4.15
N SER A 242 -12.86 9.37 4.42
CA SER A 242 -12.08 8.15 4.68
C SER A 242 -11.15 7.83 3.51
N GLU A 243 -11.63 7.94 2.26
CA GLU A 243 -10.80 7.75 1.06
C GLU A 243 -9.60 8.70 1.02
N LYS A 244 -9.82 9.99 1.29
CA LYS A 244 -8.74 11.01 1.33
C LYS A 244 -7.71 10.68 2.40
N ILE A 245 -8.15 10.31 3.60
CA ILE A 245 -7.27 9.93 4.71
C ILE A 245 -6.44 8.72 4.32
N LEU A 246 -7.06 7.68 3.76
CA LEU A 246 -6.38 6.44 3.35
C LEU A 246 -5.31 6.69 2.26
N VAL A 247 -5.60 7.54 1.29
CA VAL A 247 -4.64 7.90 0.23
C VAL A 247 -3.45 8.67 0.79
N LEU A 248 -3.71 9.70 1.59
CA LEU A 248 -2.63 10.50 2.21
C LEU A 248 -1.83 9.66 3.21
N TRP A 249 -2.49 8.76 3.93
CA TRP A 249 -1.82 7.83 4.82
C TRP A 249 -0.88 6.89 4.06
N LEU A 250 -1.34 6.29 2.96
CA LEU A 250 -0.50 5.38 2.18
C LEU A 250 0.66 6.11 1.49
N TRP A 251 0.45 7.34 1.01
CA TRP A 251 1.54 8.16 0.49
C TRP A 251 2.57 8.49 1.58
N GLY A 252 2.11 8.90 2.77
CA GLY A 252 2.98 9.19 3.90
C GLY A 252 3.75 7.95 4.38
N HIS A 253 3.11 6.78 4.32
CA HIS A 253 3.75 5.49 4.62
C HIS A 253 4.88 5.22 3.63
N ASP A 254 4.61 5.30 2.32
CA ASP A 254 5.64 5.10 1.29
C ASP A 254 6.83 6.07 1.47
N ALA A 255 6.55 7.35 1.73
CA ALA A 255 7.59 8.33 2.03
C ALA A 255 8.38 7.98 3.30
N GLY A 256 7.72 7.40 4.32
CA GLY A 256 8.33 6.96 5.57
C GLY A 256 9.38 5.87 5.42
N HIS A 257 9.34 5.06 4.35
CA HIS A 257 10.40 4.10 4.03
C HIS A 257 11.73 4.78 3.68
N PHE A 258 11.71 6.05 3.27
CA PHE A 258 12.90 6.82 2.89
C PHE A 258 13.32 7.85 3.93
N LEU A 259 12.60 7.91 5.07
CA LEU A 259 12.86 8.86 6.13
C LEU A 259 14.17 8.55 6.87
N SER A 260 14.99 9.58 7.07
CA SER A 260 16.22 9.58 7.88
C SER A 260 17.35 8.69 7.33
N ASN A 261 18.55 8.86 7.87
CA ASN A 261 19.65 7.93 7.59
C ASN A 261 19.36 6.59 8.27
N ASP A 262 19.28 5.54 7.47
CA ASP A 262 19.15 4.18 7.94
C ASP A 262 20.53 3.61 8.31
N ASN A 263 21.03 3.97 9.50
CA ASN A 263 22.26 3.38 10.05
C ASN A 263 21.98 2.02 10.72
N LEU A 264 20.70 1.63 10.84
CA LEU A 264 20.30 0.35 11.40
C LEU A 264 20.69 -0.80 10.48
N ILE A 265 20.59 -0.60 9.15
CA ILE A 265 20.94 -1.60 8.13
C ILE A 265 22.37 -2.16 8.30
N ASP A 266 23.32 -1.32 8.70
CA ASP A 266 24.73 -1.69 8.88
C ASP A 266 24.95 -2.65 10.06
N ASN A 267 23.99 -2.68 11.00
CA ASN A 267 24.04 -3.49 12.22
C ASN A 267 23.11 -4.72 12.17
N VAL A 268 22.36 -4.93 11.07
CA VAL A 268 21.43 -6.06 10.92
C VAL A 268 22.18 -7.39 10.89
N LYS A 269 21.98 -8.23 11.91
CA LYS A 269 22.42 -9.64 11.87
C LYS A 269 21.37 -10.49 11.16
N SER A 270 21.75 -11.71 10.76
CA SER A 270 20.84 -12.66 10.09
C SER A 270 19.52 -12.86 10.84
N ASP A 271 19.60 -12.94 12.17
CA ASP A 271 18.47 -13.23 13.04
C ASP A 271 17.61 -11.98 13.31
N ASP A 272 18.12 -10.79 12.98
CA ASP A 272 17.46 -9.50 13.18
C ASP A 272 16.75 -9.01 11.92
N LYS A 273 16.91 -9.69 10.77
CA LYS A 273 16.38 -9.24 9.48
C LYS A 273 14.87 -9.01 9.51
N TYR A 274 14.12 -9.92 10.13
CA TYR A 274 12.66 -9.77 10.21
C TYR A 274 12.26 -8.61 11.13
N LEU A 275 12.96 -8.43 12.26
CA LEU A 275 12.73 -7.28 13.13
C LEU A 275 13.02 -5.95 12.43
N TYR A 276 14.09 -5.90 11.63
CA TYR A 276 14.40 -4.74 10.79
C TYR A 276 13.25 -4.41 9.84
N GLU A 277 12.69 -5.40 9.14
CA GLU A 277 11.51 -5.22 8.27
C GLU A 277 10.30 -4.69 9.06
N VAL A 278 10.01 -5.26 10.24
CA VAL A 278 8.93 -4.79 11.13
C VAL A 278 9.13 -3.34 11.57
N LEU A 279 10.37 -2.95 11.91
CA LEU A 279 10.68 -1.58 12.32
C LEU A 279 10.54 -0.59 11.17
N HIS A 280 10.81 -1.01 9.93
CA HIS A 280 10.56 -0.20 8.74
C HIS A 280 9.08 0.08 8.53
N GLU A 281 8.24 -0.94 8.65
CA GLU A 281 6.77 -0.78 8.56
C GLU A 281 6.26 0.13 9.69
N LEU A 282 6.71 -0.11 10.93
CA LEU A 282 6.34 0.71 12.09
C LEU A 282 6.72 2.19 11.89
N ARG A 283 7.96 2.47 11.47
CA ARG A 283 8.41 3.85 11.22
C ARG A 283 7.54 4.52 10.15
N SER A 284 7.20 3.78 9.11
CA SER A 284 6.47 4.29 7.94
C SER A 284 5.03 4.65 8.29
N ASP A 285 4.32 3.76 8.99
CA ASP A 285 2.97 4.01 9.50
C ASP A 285 2.92 5.19 10.47
N ILE A 286 3.86 5.24 11.42
CA ILE A 286 3.89 6.29 12.44
C ILE A 286 4.28 7.64 11.82
N PHE A 287 5.21 7.67 10.87
CA PHE A 287 5.55 8.89 10.13
C PHE A 287 4.35 9.45 9.38
N SER A 288 3.60 8.58 8.71
CA SER A 288 2.39 8.96 8.01
C SER A 288 1.34 9.61 8.94
N LEU A 289 1.07 8.97 10.08
CA LEU A 289 0.18 9.53 11.10
C LEU A 289 0.70 10.85 11.68
N TYR A 290 2.00 10.94 11.90
CA TYR A 290 2.66 12.15 12.39
C TYR A 290 2.47 13.30 11.40
N LEU A 291 2.63 13.08 10.08
CA LEU A 291 2.34 14.10 9.07
C LEU A 291 0.85 14.45 9.02
N LEU A 292 -0.04 13.47 9.03
CA LEU A 292 -1.49 13.71 9.02
C LEU A 292 -1.96 14.54 10.22
N LYS A 293 -1.34 14.34 11.38
CA LYS A 293 -1.61 15.13 12.59
C LYS A 293 -1.39 16.64 12.40
N TYR A 294 -0.43 17.05 11.57
CA TYR A 294 -0.15 18.48 11.33
C TYR A 294 -0.93 19.08 10.17
N THR A 295 -1.58 18.25 9.36
CA THR A 295 -2.12 18.64 8.06
C THR A 295 -3.63 18.51 8.00
N CYS A 296 -4.23 17.54 8.71
CA CYS A 296 -5.66 17.23 8.59
C CYS A 296 -6.58 18.41 8.91
N GLU A 297 -6.33 19.15 9.99
CA GLU A 297 -7.17 20.29 10.39
C GLU A 297 -7.21 21.42 9.34
N GLN A 298 -6.11 21.63 8.61
CA GLN A 298 -5.98 22.74 7.66
C GLN A 298 -6.27 22.33 6.21
N LEU A 299 -5.88 21.10 5.84
CA LEU A 299 -6.05 20.59 4.48
C LEU A 299 -7.38 19.85 4.29
N LEU A 300 -7.76 19.02 5.27
CA LEU A 300 -8.96 18.18 5.20
C LEU A 300 -10.14 18.76 5.98
N LEU A 301 -9.90 19.76 6.83
CA LEU A 301 -10.91 20.39 7.70
C LEU A 301 -11.58 19.40 8.66
N ILE A 302 -10.82 18.42 9.14
CA ILE A 302 -11.23 17.41 10.13
C ILE A 302 -10.32 17.47 11.35
N ASN A 303 -10.77 16.90 12.46
CA ASN A 303 -9.94 16.79 13.65
C ASN A 303 -8.95 15.61 13.51
N ASN A 304 -8.01 15.52 14.46
CA ASN A 304 -7.04 14.43 14.49
C ASN A 304 -7.68 13.08 14.81
N GLU A 305 -8.71 13.10 15.66
CA GLU A 305 -9.43 11.91 16.11
C GLU A 305 -10.10 11.17 14.94
N ASP A 306 -10.58 11.88 13.94
CA ASP A 306 -11.18 11.36 12.71
C ASP A 306 -10.13 10.57 11.90
N VAL A 307 -8.91 11.11 11.74
CA VAL A 307 -7.78 10.39 11.12
C VAL A 307 -7.43 9.13 11.91
N TYR A 308 -7.39 9.26 13.23
CA TYR A 308 -7.05 8.16 14.12
C TYR A 308 -8.09 7.04 14.09
N SER A 309 -9.36 7.36 13.86
CA SER A 309 -10.43 6.37 13.71
C SER A 309 -10.24 5.49 12.47
N VAL A 310 -9.90 6.11 11.33
CA VAL A 310 -9.61 5.41 10.08
C VAL A 310 -8.38 4.52 10.24
N PHE A 311 -7.32 5.04 10.86
CA PHE A 311 -6.12 4.26 11.14
C PHE A 311 -6.40 3.08 12.09
N ALA A 312 -7.18 3.28 13.15
CA ALA A 312 -7.52 2.20 14.07
C ALA A 312 -8.24 1.05 13.36
N ALA A 313 -9.15 1.36 12.44
CA ALA A 313 -9.84 0.35 11.62
C ALA A 313 -8.85 -0.43 10.72
N GLU A 314 -7.92 0.25 10.05
CA GLU A 314 -6.88 -0.40 9.24
C GLU A 314 -5.91 -1.24 10.08
N MET A 315 -5.48 -0.73 11.23
CA MET A 315 -4.61 -1.45 12.18
C MET A 315 -5.27 -2.77 12.60
N LEU A 316 -6.58 -2.76 12.92
CA LEU A 316 -7.33 -3.98 13.23
C LEU A 316 -7.37 -4.95 12.04
N ARG A 317 -7.50 -4.44 10.80
CA ARG A 317 -7.45 -5.28 9.58
C ARG A 317 -6.10 -5.98 9.43
N TYR A 318 -4.99 -5.29 9.65
CA TYR A 318 -3.65 -5.87 9.60
C TYR A 318 -3.47 -6.93 10.69
N ILE A 319 -3.85 -6.61 11.94
CA ILE A 319 -3.84 -7.55 13.06
C ILE A 319 -4.65 -8.81 12.75
N ARG A 320 -5.86 -8.66 12.18
CA ARG A 320 -6.72 -9.78 11.80
C ARG A 320 -6.10 -10.68 10.73
N ARG A 321 -5.25 -10.13 9.85
CA ARG A 321 -4.58 -10.95 8.81
C ARG A 321 -3.73 -12.06 9.43
N GLY A 322 -3.18 -11.83 10.62
CA GLY A 322 -2.35 -12.79 11.33
C GLY A 322 -1.05 -13.09 10.58
N ASP A 323 -0.55 -14.32 10.72
CA ASP A 323 0.71 -14.77 10.10
C ASP A 323 1.89 -13.85 10.46
N PHE A 324 1.99 -13.47 11.75
CA PHE A 324 2.98 -12.55 12.30
C PHE A 324 4.46 -12.94 12.10
N VAL A 325 4.70 -14.09 11.48
CA VAL A 325 6.03 -14.63 11.17
C VAL A 325 6.48 -14.19 9.77
N ASN A 326 5.54 -13.93 8.87
CA ASN A 326 5.82 -13.63 7.45
C ASN A 326 5.23 -12.27 7.02
N GLN A 327 4.74 -11.47 7.96
CA GLN A 327 3.88 -10.31 7.72
C GLN A 327 4.32 -9.11 8.58
N PRO A 328 5.39 -8.39 8.20
CA PRO A 328 6.00 -7.36 9.04
C PRO A 328 5.05 -6.20 9.36
N ASP A 329 4.19 -5.83 8.42
CA ASP A 329 3.10 -4.84 8.55
C ASP A 329 1.99 -5.28 9.53
N SER A 330 1.75 -6.59 9.67
CA SER A 330 0.83 -7.10 10.69
C SER A 330 1.44 -7.04 12.09
N VAL A 331 2.76 -7.26 12.19
CA VAL A 331 3.49 -7.13 13.46
C VAL A 331 3.62 -5.66 13.87
N SER A 332 3.93 -4.75 12.94
CA SER A 332 4.00 -3.32 13.22
C SER A 332 2.67 -2.78 13.74
N ALA A 333 1.55 -3.15 13.11
CA ALA A 333 0.20 -2.81 13.56
C ALA A 333 -0.07 -3.33 14.99
N LEU A 334 0.34 -4.58 15.29
CA LEU A 334 0.23 -5.14 16.63
C LEU A 334 1.10 -4.40 17.66
N MET A 335 2.31 -3.98 17.28
CA MET A 335 3.17 -3.19 18.16
C MET A 335 2.50 -1.87 18.54
N VAL A 336 1.93 -1.15 17.56
CA VAL A 336 1.19 0.08 17.82
C VAL A 336 0.00 -0.17 18.75
N PHE A 337 -0.79 -1.22 18.49
CA PHE A 337 -1.93 -1.60 19.31
C PHE A 337 -1.52 -1.90 20.77
N LYS A 338 -0.47 -2.70 20.98
CA LYS A 338 0.05 -2.99 22.32
C LYS A 338 0.62 -1.75 23.00
N TYR A 339 1.25 -0.86 22.25
CA TYR A 339 1.77 0.39 22.80
C TYR A 339 0.63 1.31 23.27
N MET A 340 -0.48 1.36 22.54
CA MET A 340 -1.69 2.08 22.98
C MET A 340 -2.25 1.52 24.29
N ILE A 341 -2.25 0.19 24.46
CA ILE A 341 -2.66 -0.45 25.73
C ILE A 341 -1.72 -0.03 26.86
N TYR A 342 -0.41 -0.16 26.65
CA TYR A 342 0.62 0.19 27.63
C TYR A 342 0.48 1.66 28.10
N LYS A 343 0.20 2.56 27.17
CA LYS A 343 0.00 4.00 27.43
C LYS A 343 -1.42 4.37 27.87
N ARG A 344 -2.33 3.40 27.98
CA ARG A 344 -3.77 3.61 28.28
C ARG A 344 -4.48 4.54 27.28
N ALA A 345 -3.96 4.63 26.06
CA ALA A 345 -4.64 5.24 24.92
C ALA A 345 -5.70 4.29 24.32
N LEU A 346 -5.60 2.99 24.64
CA LEU A 346 -6.59 1.97 24.34
C LEU A 346 -6.88 1.15 25.60
N ILE A 347 -8.15 0.90 25.88
CA ILE A 347 -8.60 0.06 27.00
C ILE A 347 -9.47 -1.06 26.45
N ILE A 348 -9.16 -2.30 26.82
CA ILE A 348 -10.02 -3.45 26.56
C ILE A 348 -11.05 -3.54 27.70
N LYS A 349 -12.34 -3.46 27.38
CA LYS A 349 -13.41 -3.58 28.37
C LYS A 349 -13.47 -5.00 28.90
N GLU A 350 -13.32 -5.13 30.22
CA GLU A 350 -13.40 -6.41 30.93
C GLU A 350 -14.73 -7.12 30.59
N GLY A 351 -14.64 -8.40 30.21
CA GLY A 351 -15.79 -9.26 29.97
C GLY A 351 -16.57 -9.06 28.66
N SER A 352 -16.15 -8.16 27.76
CA SER A 352 -16.90 -7.89 26.50
C SER A 352 -16.10 -8.00 25.21
N ASN A 353 -14.77 -8.21 25.28
CA ASN A 353 -13.86 -8.18 24.12
C ASN A 353 -13.94 -6.89 23.27
N LYS A 354 -14.57 -5.84 23.81
CA LYS A 354 -14.69 -4.54 23.18
C LYS A 354 -13.52 -3.64 23.55
N ILE A 355 -13.17 -2.72 22.67
CA ILE A 355 -12.11 -1.73 22.90
C ILE A 355 -12.67 -0.32 22.94
N VAL A 356 -12.06 0.50 23.80
CA VAL A 356 -12.33 1.94 23.93
C VAL A 356 -11.04 2.68 23.64
N PHE A 357 -11.09 3.62 22.71
CA PHE A 357 -9.98 4.52 22.43
C PHE A 357 -10.10 5.81 23.24
N ASN A 358 -8.99 6.19 23.85
CA ASN A 358 -8.78 7.52 24.40
C ASN A 358 -7.88 8.31 23.44
N LEU A 359 -8.49 8.85 22.38
CA LEU A 359 -7.77 9.49 21.28
C LEU A 359 -7.09 10.82 21.67
N THR A 360 -7.53 11.48 22.74
CA THR A 360 -6.88 12.70 23.25
C THR A 360 -5.42 12.45 23.67
N GLY A 361 -5.07 11.23 24.07
CA GLY A 361 -3.70 10.82 24.36
C GLY A 361 -2.91 10.34 23.14
N PHE A 362 -3.58 10.03 22.03
CA PHE A 362 -2.99 9.33 20.90
C PHE A 362 -2.03 10.20 20.09
N GLY A 363 -2.31 11.50 19.98
CA GLY A 363 -1.38 12.45 19.35
C GLY A 363 0.00 12.50 20.03
N LYS A 364 0.06 12.37 21.37
CA LYS A 364 1.34 12.31 22.11
C LYS A 364 2.05 10.98 21.90
N LEU A 365 1.29 9.90 21.83
CA LEU A 365 1.81 8.56 21.56
C LEU A 365 2.48 8.51 20.18
N ILE A 366 1.88 9.13 19.16
CA ILE A 366 2.47 9.24 17.83
C ILE A 366 3.82 10.00 17.89
N ASP A 367 3.89 11.11 18.62
CA ASP A 367 5.15 11.85 18.78
C ASP A 367 6.23 11.01 19.47
N GLU A 368 5.86 10.27 20.53
CA GLU A 368 6.77 9.38 21.27
C GLU A 368 7.29 8.25 20.36
N LEU A 369 6.40 7.53 19.68
CA LEU A 369 6.79 6.45 18.76
C LEU A 369 7.63 6.99 17.60
N MET A 370 7.29 8.14 17.02
CA MET A 370 8.05 8.74 15.94
C MET A 370 9.47 9.07 16.41
N SER A 371 9.62 9.67 17.59
CA SER A 371 10.93 9.97 18.17
C SER A 371 11.73 8.69 18.44
N THR A 372 11.10 7.65 18.99
CA THR A 372 11.74 6.35 19.20
C THR A 372 12.21 5.74 17.88
N CYS A 373 11.36 5.70 16.85
CA CYS A 373 11.74 5.18 15.54
C CYS A 373 12.92 5.95 14.92
N ILE A 374 12.88 7.28 14.93
CA ILE A 374 13.99 8.10 14.40
C ILE A 374 15.30 7.77 15.12
N ASN A 375 15.26 7.67 16.45
CA ASN A 375 16.46 7.37 17.23
C ASN A 375 17.01 5.97 16.93
N ILE A 376 16.15 4.94 16.88
CA ILE A 376 16.56 3.57 16.52
C ILE A 376 17.28 3.56 15.17
N PHE A 377 16.70 4.20 14.14
CA PHE A 377 17.25 4.17 12.78
C PHE A 377 18.52 5.00 12.63
N THR A 378 18.54 6.21 13.20
CA THR A 378 19.68 7.12 13.08
C THR A 378 20.87 6.69 13.94
N ALA A 379 20.63 6.10 15.11
CA ALA A 379 21.68 5.56 15.97
C ALA A 379 22.10 4.12 15.58
N GLY A 380 21.26 3.42 14.80
CA GLY A 380 21.45 2.01 14.51
C GLY A 380 21.32 1.12 15.75
N ASP A 381 20.43 1.48 16.67
CA ASP A 381 20.34 0.92 18.03
C ASP A 381 19.30 -0.20 18.15
N PHE A 382 19.75 -1.44 17.92
CA PHE A 382 18.91 -2.63 18.14
C PHE A 382 18.58 -2.88 19.61
N LEU A 383 19.33 -2.35 20.58
CA LEU A 383 19.00 -2.50 22.00
C LEU A 383 17.74 -1.71 22.33
N GLN A 384 17.63 -0.48 21.81
CA GLN A 384 16.41 0.31 21.96
C GLN A 384 15.21 -0.35 21.27
N ALA A 385 15.41 -1.04 20.15
CA ALA A 385 14.35 -1.84 19.52
C ALA A 385 13.91 -3.01 20.41
N ASP A 386 14.84 -3.70 21.06
CA ASP A 386 14.53 -4.78 22.02
C ASP A 386 13.81 -4.27 23.26
N GLU A 387 14.20 -3.11 23.78
CA GLU A 387 13.53 -2.46 24.89
C GLU A 387 12.07 -2.16 24.52
N LEU A 388 11.82 -1.66 23.30
CA LEU A 388 10.47 -1.45 22.79
C LEU A 388 9.68 -2.76 22.75
N LEU A 389 10.23 -3.84 22.19
CA LEU A 389 9.57 -5.15 22.18
C LEU A 389 9.26 -5.66 23.60
N SER A 390 10.23 -5.51 24.52
CA SER A 390 10.09 -5.93 25.91
C SER A 390 8.97 -5.19 26.64
N ILE A 391 8.86 -3.87 26.46
CA ILE A 391 7.75 -3.05 26.99
C ILE A 391 6.40 -3.59 26.51
N LEU A 392 6.35 -4.02 25.25
CA LEU A 392 5.15 -4.57 24.63
C LEU A 392 4.89 -6.03 24.98
N SER A 393 5.73 -6.64 25.84
CA SER A 393 5.71 -8.08 26.12
C SER A 393 5.73 -8.92 24.84
N MET A 394 6.46 -8.44 23.83
CA MET A 394 6.70 -9.13 22.57
C MET A 394 8.09 -9.75 22.62
N GLN A 395 8.21 -10.95 22.06
CA GLN A 395 9.50 -11.58 21.83
C GLN A 395 9.88 -11.41 20.37
N ARG A 396 11.18 -11.50 20.08
CA ARG A 396 11.69 -11.58 18.70
C ARG A 396 11.15 -12.81 17.96
N ASP A 397 10.78 -13.85 18.70
CA ASP A 397 10.07 -15.01 18.18
C ASP A 397 8.56 -14.74 18.11
N PHE A 398 8.14 -14.13 16.99
CA PHE A 398 6.72 -13.86 16.74
C PHE A 398 5.89 -15.13 16.45
N ASN A 399 6.49 -16.33 16.45
CA ASN A 399 5.78 -17.60 16.27
C ASN A 399 4.89 -17.98 17.49
N ASN A 400 5.10 -17.37 18.66
CA ASN A 400 4.43 -17.71 19.92
C ASN A 400 3.68 -16.52 20.54
N LEU A 401 2.84 -15.83 19.76
CA LEU A 401 1.94 -14.78 20.26
C LEU A 401 0.69 -15.40 20.91
N ASP A 402 0.78 -15.68 22.20
CA ASP A 402 -0.28 -16.31 23.01
C ASP A 402 -1.26 -15.26 23.58
N ASP A 403 -1.93 -14.49 22.71
CA ASP A 403 -2.89 -13.46 23.11
C ASP A 403 -4.33 -13.93 22.85
N LYS A 404 -5.08 -14.19 23.91
CA LYS A 404 -6.48 -14.66 23.85
C LYS A 404 -7.42 -13.70 23.11
N LEU A 405 -7.17 -12.39 23.18
CA LEU A 405 -7.87 -11.38 22.38
C LEU A 405 -7.59 -11.55 20.88
N MET A 406 -6.36 -11.95 20.52
CA MET A 406 -5.96 -12.17 19.14
C MET A 406 -6.60 -13.44 18.57
N LEU A 407 -6.79 -14.46 19.40
CA LEU A 407 -7.59 -15.64 19.04
C LEU A 407 -9.04 -15.24 18.74
N ASP A 408 -9.65 -14.32 19.49
CA ASP A 408 -11.02 -13.88 19.22
C ASP A 408 -11.11 -12.95 17.98
N LEU A 409 -10.13 -12.08 17.75
CA LEU A 409 -10.02 -11.23 16.55
C LEU A 409 -9.77 -12.04 15.27
N THR A 410 -8.99 -13.12 15.36
CA THR A 410 -8.70 -14.03 14.22
C THR A 410 -9.79 -15.08 14.02
N CYS A 411 -10.59 -15.38 15.04
CA CYS A 411 -11.73 -16.32 14.98
C CYS A 411 -13.09 -15.65 14.69
N THR A 412 -13.20 -14.31 14.70
CA THR A 412 -14.41 -13.68 14.17
C THR A 412 -14.56 -14.00 12.69
N ASP A 413 -15.43 -14.98 12.39
CA ASP A 413 -15.91 -15.35 11.06
C ASP A 413 -16.67 -14.19 10.43
N VAL A 414 -15.95 -13.13 10.06
CA VAL A 414 -16.43 -12.20 9.04
C VAL A 414 -16.16 -12.89 7.71
N ALA A 415 -16.94 -13.94 7.43
CA ALA A 415 -17.01 -14.59 6.13
C ALA A 415 -17.66 -13.61 5.15
N VAL A 416 -16.91 -12.60 4.70
CA VAL A 416 -17.38 -11.71 3.65
C VAL A 416 -17.17 -12.42 2.32
N ASN A 417 -18.21 -13.08 1.82
CA ASN A 417 -18.32 -13.39 0.40
C ASN A 417 -18.52 -12.05 -0.35
N ILE A 418 -17.41 -11.42 -0.73
CA ILE A 418 -17.41 -10.15 -1.46
C ILE A 418 -17.50 -10.47 -2.95
N LYS A 419 -18.68 -10.29 -3.53
CA LYS A 419 -18.78 -9.96 -4.96
C LYS A 419 -18.67 -8.45 -5.06
N ILE A 420 -17.59 -7.97 -5.68
CA ILE A 420 -17.49 -6.58 -6.12
C ILE A 420 -18.40 -6.48 -7.36
N PHE A 421 -19.33 -5.54 -7.35
CA PHE A 421 -20.20 -5.24 -8.50
C PHE A 421 -19.53 -4.17 -9.35
#